data_AF-A0A429GH26-F1
#
_entry.id   AF-A0A429GH26-F1
#
_cell.length_a   1.000
_cell.length_b   1.000
_cell.length_c   1.000
_cell.angle_alpha   90.00
_cell.angle_beta   90.00
_cell.angle_gamma   90.00
#
_symmetry.space_group_name_H-M   'P 1'
#
loop_
_entity.id
_entity.type
_entity.pdbx_description
1 polymer ?
#
loop_
_entity_poly.entity_id
_entity_poly.type
_entity_poly.pdbx_seq_one_letter_code
_entity_poly.pdbx_strand_id
1 'polypeptide(L)'
;MKAVYMWVILEYMRQRNAFGRDEYEFVTRRELIEALKIKPNILSMTLYRMKNNNWVVGYPKKHYSRYYCLGSRALSFLRKHPDFLNHKYFAGFQE
;
A
#
# COMPACT_ATOMS: atom_id res chain seq x y z
N MET A 1 -8.46 11.05 -9.56
CA MET A 1 -7.64 9.83 -9.67
C MET A 1 -6.44 9.69 -8.69
N LYS A 2 -5.86 10.76 -8.10
CA LYS A 2 -4.63 10.64 -7.27
C LYS A 2 -4.77 9.83 -5.96
N ALA A 3 -5.97 9.77 -5.36
CA ALA A 3 -6.20 9.04 -4.11
C ALA A 3 -6.43 7.53 -4.30
N VAL A 4 -6.79 7.10 -5.52
CA VAL A 4 -7.21 5.73 -5.85
C VAL A 4 -6.09 4.72 -5.60
N TYR A 5 -4.91 5.02 -6.14
CA TYR A 5 -3.77 4.10 -6.08
C TYR A 5 -3.30 3.83 -4.65
N MET A 6 -3.41 4.81 -3.75
CA MET A 6 -3.08 4.62 -2.34
C MET A 6 -3.92 3.50 -1.73
N TRP A 7 -5.22 3.53 -1.98
CA TRP A 7 -6.14 2.56 -1.40
C TRP A 7 -6.00 1.17 -2.01
N VAL A 8 -5.80 1.09 -3.33
CA VAL A 8 -5.55 -0.18 -4.01
C VAL A 8 -4.24 -0.83 -3.54
N ILE A 9 -3.18 -0.03 -3.32
CA ILE A 9 -1.92 -0.53 -2.75
C ILE A 9 -2.13 -1.04 -1.31
N LEU A 10 -2.85 -0.29 -0.47
CA LEU A 10 -3.14 -0.71 0.90
C LEU A 10 -3.93 -2.01 0.96
N GLU A 11 -4.94 -2.14 0.10
CA GLU A 11 -5.74 -3.36 0.04
C GLU A 11 -4.89 -4.56 -0.41
N TYR A 12 -4.10 -4.39 -1.46
CA TYR A 12 -3.21 -5.44 -1.93
C TYR A 12 -2.25 -5.90 -0.82
N MET A 13 -1.62 -4.95 -0.13
CA MET A 13 -0.72 -5.25 1.00
C MET A 13 -1.44 -5.96 2.15
N ARG A 14 -2.71 -5.61 2.43
CA ARG A 14 -3.54 -6.30 3.41
C ARG A 14 -3.80 -7.76 3.00
N GLN A 15 -4.20 -7.99 1.75
CA GLN A 15 -4.46 -9.34 1.22
C GLN A 15 -3.20 -10.23 1.22
N ARG A 16 -2.03 -9.62 1.03
CA ARG A 16 -0.73 -10.30 1.11
C ARG A 16 -0.20 -10.46 2.55
N ASN A 17 -0.98 -10.06 3.56
CA ASN A 17 -0.58 -10.05 4.97
C ASN A 17 0.72 -9.28 5.24
N ALA A 18 0.97 -8.18 4.51
CA ALA A 18 2.18 -7.38 4.60
C ALA A 18 2.21 -6.50 5.87
N PHE A 19 2.01 -7.09 7.04
CA PHE A 19 1.90 -6.38 8.33
C PHE A 19 3.24 -6.04 8.96
N GLY A 20 4.35 -6.58 8.43
CA GLY A 20 5.68 -6.21 8.85
C GLY A 20 6.25 -7.07 9.97
N ARG A 21 5.72 -8.28 10.17
CA ARG A 21 6.17 -9.22 11.21
C ARG A 21 7.39 -10.04 10.76
N ASP A 22 7.48 -10.31 9.46
CA ASP A 22 8.57 -11.06 8.83
C ASP A 22 8.90 -10.46 7.45
N GLU A 23 10.15 -10.61 6.99
CA GLU A 23 10.60 -10.20 5.65
C GLU A 23 9.83 -10.91 4.53
N TYR A 24 9.36 -12.14 4.76
CA TYR A 24 8.52 -12.87 3.80
C TYR A 24 7.13 -12.24 3.60
N GLU A 25 6.67 -11.41 4.53
CA GLU A 25 5.42 -10.67 4.40
C GLU A 25 5.55 -9.43 3.51
N PHE A 26 6.77 -9.01 3.15
CA PHE A 26 6.94 -7.73 2.46
C PHE A 26 6.63 -7.85 0.97
N VAL A 27 5.96 -6.83 0.43
CA VAL A 27 5.71 -6.73 -1.01
C VAL A 27 6.82 -5.97 -1.71
N THR A 28 7.17 -6.39 -2.92
CA THR A 28 8.15 -5.65 -3.72
C THR A 28 7.49 -4.61 -4.62
N ARG A 29 8.25 -3.61 -5.05
CA ARG A 29 7.77 -2.66 -6.07
C ARG A 29 7.40 -3.35 -7.38
N ARG A 30 8.14 -4.40 -7.76
CA ARG A 30 7.88 -5.19 -8.96
C ARG A 30 6.53 -5.89 -8.88
N GLU A 31 6.26 -6.56 -7.75
CA GLU A 31 4.98 -7.21 -7.47
C GLU A 31 3.81 -6.23 -7.57
N LEU A 32 3.93 -5.03 -6.97
CA LEU A 32 2.90 -3.99 -7.07
C LEU A 32 2.66 -3.51 -8.51
N ILE A 33 3.69 -3.40 -9.34
CA ILE A 33 3.54 -3.02 -10.76
C ILE A 33 2.82 -4.12 -11.53
N GLU A 34 3.25 -5.37 -11.35
CA GLU A 34 2.73 -6.52 -12.08
C GLU A 34 1.27 -6.82 -11.71
N ALA A 35 0.94 -6.76 -10.42
CA ALA A 35 -0.39 -7.04 -9.89
C ALA A 35 -1.38 -5.89 -10.13
N LEU A 36 -0.98 -4.63 -9.88
CA LEU A 36 -1.90 -3.49 -9.93
C LEU A 36 -1.90 -2.74 -11.27
N LYS A 37 -1.01 -3.13 -12.20
CA LYS A 37 -0.83 -2.48 -13.51
C LYS A 37 -0.60 -0.96 -13.42
N ILE A 38 -0.01 -0.49 -12.33
CA ILE A 38 0.30 0.93 -12.10
C ILE A 38 1.61 1.28 -12.80
N LYS A 39 1.63 2.39 -13.55
CA LYS A 39 2.87 2.89 -14.19
C LYS A 39 3.97 3.13 -13.13
N PRO A 40 5.24 2.74 -13.38
CA PRO A 40 6.31 2.83 -12.39
C PRO A 40 6.50 4.20 -11.74
N ASN A 41 6.36 5.29 -12.51
CA ASN A 41 6.50 6.66 -12.00
C ASN A 41 5.36 7.03 -11.04
N ILE A 42 4.12 6.65 -11.37
CA ILE A 42 2.94 6.88 -10.53
C ILE A 42 3.05 6.10 -9.23
N LEU A 43 3.45 4.82 -9.31
CA LEU A 43 3.69 3.99 -8.13
C LEU A 43 4.76 4.60 -7.23
N SER A 44 5.87 5.05 -7.81
CA SER A 44 6.97 5.66 -7.06
C SER A 44 6.52 6.91 -6.30
N MET A 45 5.79 7.81 -6.96
CA MET A 45 5.24 9.00 -6.31
C MET A 45 4.21 8.67 -5.23
N THR A 46 3.39 7.64 -5.46
CA THR A 46 2.35 7.22 -4.52
C THR A 46 2.97 6.60 -3.27
N LEU A 47 3.90 5.65 -3.43
CA LEU A 47 4.64 5.03 -2.33
C LEU A 47 5.44 6.07 -1.54
N TYR A 48 6.06 7.06 -2.20
CA TYR A 48 6.75 8.15 -1.53
C TYR A 48 5.81 8.94 -0.59
N ARG A 49 4.62 9.32 -1.08
CA ARG A 49 3.60 10.02 -0.27
C ARG A 49 3.07 9.17 0.87
N MET A 50 2.80 7.90 0.61
CA MET A 50 2.34 6.94 1.60
C MET A 50 3.38 6.76 2.71
N LYS A 51 4.66 6.64 2.34
CA LYS A 51 5.79 6.55 3.28
C LYS A 51 5.89 7.80 4.16
N ASN A 52 5.84 8.99 3.56
CA ASN A 52 5.91 10.26 4.32
C ASN A 52 4.76 10.42 5.33
N ASN A 53 3.65 9.70 5.14
CA ASN A 53 2.49 9.71 6.03
C ASN A 53 2.37 8.44 6.88
N ASN A 54 3.40 7.58 6.91
CA ASN A 54 3.42 6.30 7.63
C ASN A 54 2.30 5.31 7.25
N TRP A 55 1.78 5.39 6.03
CA TRP A 55 0.88 4.36 5.47
C TRP A 55 1.64 3.11 5.05
N VAL A 56 2.89 3.25 4.60
CA VAL A 56 3.79 2.14 4.28
C VAL A 56 5.17 2.40 4.86
N VAL A 57 5.91 1.35 5.13
CA VAL A 57 7.33 1.39 5.52
C VAL A 57 8.12 0.65 4.46
N GLY A 58 9.22 1.27 4.00
CA GLY A 58 10.11 0.69 2.99
C GLY A 58 11.41 0.15 3.60
N TYR A 59 11.89 -1.00 3.09
CA TYR A 59 13.14 -1.65 3.48
C TYR A 59 14.03 -1.99 2.26
N PRO A 60 15.36 -1.83 2.33
CA PRO A 60 16.13 -1.16 3.39
C PRO A 60 15.84 0.34 3.46
N LYS A 61 15.93 0.93 4.67
CA LYS A 61 15.55 2.33 4.94
C LYS A 61 16.49 3.38 4.32
N LYS A 62 17.72 3.01 3.93
CA LYS A 62 18.80 3.99 3.65
C LYS A 62 18.81 4.55 2.22
N HIS A 63 18.69 3.76 1.16
CA HIS A 63 18.88 4.29 -0.20
C HIS A 63 17.92 3.77 -1.27
N TYR A 64 17.39 2.55 -1.16
CA TYR A 64 16.42 2.01 -2.12
C TYR A 64 15.51 0.99 -1.42
N SER A 65 14.30 1.40 -1.05
CA SER A 65 13.29 0.47 -0.51
C SER A 65 12.85 -0.50 -1.60
N ARG A 66 13.36 -1.73 -1.53
CA ARG A 66 12.99 -2.84 -2.42
C ARG A 66 11.69 -3.49 -1.96
N TYR A 67 11.47 -3.48 -0.65
CA TYR A 67 10.39 -4.16 0.03
C TYR A 67 9.55 -3.15 0.81
N TYR A 68 8.25 -3.42 0.91
CA TYR A 68 7.29 -2.57 1.58
C TYR A 68 6.37 -3.40 2.48
N CYS A 69 6.06 -2.87 3.66
CA CYS A 69 5.01 -3.38 4.54
C CYS A 69 4.11 -2.23 5.00
N LEU A 70 2.98 -2.58 5.61
CA LEU A 70 2.01 -1.62 6.13
C LEU A 70 2.64 -0.84 7.29
N GLY A 71 2.50 0.48 7.23
CA GLY A 71 2.96 1.37 8.29
C GLY A 71 1.96 1.48 9.44
N SER A 72 2.39 2.08 10.55
CA SER A 72 1.58 2.23 11.76
C SER A 72 0.24 2.93 11.51
N ARG A 73 0.20 3.92 10.60
CA ARG A 73 -1.04 4.61 10.24
C ARG A 73 -2.00 3.68 9.51
N ALA A 74 -1.49 2.86 8.60
CA ALA A 74 -2.32 1.87 7.89
C ALA A 74 -2.85 0.81 8.84
N LEU A 75 -2.02 0.27 9.73
CA LEU A 75 -2.44 -0.72 10.72
C LEU A 75 -3.55 -0.16 11.64
N SER A 76 -3.37 1.06 12.15
CA SER A 76 -4.41 1.70 12.96
C SER A 76 -5.70 1.96 12.19
N PHE A 77 -5.60 2.27 10.90
CA PHE A 77 -6.76 2.49 10.04
C PHE A 77 -7.51 1.18 9.77
N LEU A 78 -6.80 0.13 9.36
CA LEU A 78 -7.36 -1.19 9.07
C LEU A 78 -8.01 -1.84 10.30
N ARG A 79 -7.46 -1.59 11.50
CA ARG A 79 -8.10 -2.03 12.76
C ARG A 79 -9.47 -1.39 13.00
N LYS A 80 -9.63 -0.12 12.60
CA LYS A 80 -10.90 0.62 12.76
C LYS A 80 -11.87 0.37 11.60
N HIS A 81 -11.33 0.08 10.43
CA HIS A 81 -12.07 -0.10 9.19
C HIS A 81 -11.58 -1.38 8.48
N PRO A 82 -11.87 -2.58 9.02
CA PRO A 82 -11.45 -3.84 8.41
C PRO A 82 -12.05 -4.01 7.01
N ASP A 83 -13.28 -3.53 6.81
CA ASP A 83 -14.01 -3.58 5.55
C ASP A 83 -13.96 -2.27 4.77
N PHE A 84 -12.85 -1.53 4.82
CA PHE A 84 -12.76 -0.22 4.16
C PHE A 84 -12.99 -0.25 2.63
N LEU A 85 -12.93 -1.43 2.01
CA LEU A 85 -13.35 -1.64 0.62
C LEU A 85 -14.86 -1.48 0.40
N ASN A 86 -15.69 -1.79 1.39
CA ASN A 86 -17.14 -1.54 1.35
C ASN A 86 -17.49 -0.12 1.82
N HIS A 87 -16.48 0.67 2.20
CA HIS A 87 -16.68 2.06 2.61
C HIS A 87 -17.00 2.93 1.40
N LYS A 88 -17.83 3.97 1.58
CA LYS A 88 -18.33 4.88 0.53
C LYS A 88 -17.26 5.50 -0.39
N TYR A 89 -15.98 5.44 -0.03
CA TYR A 89 -14.87 5.88 -0.88
C TYR A 89 -14.54 4.90 -2.02
N PHE A 90 -14.95 3.63 -1.92
CA PHE A 90 -14.74 2.58 -2.91
C PHE A 90 -15.99 2.23 -3.72
N ALA A 91 -17.20 2.49 -3.21
CA ALA A 91 -18.46 2.22 -3.91
C ALA A 91 -18.63 3.02 -5.22
N GLY A 92 -17.84 4.09 -5.44
CA GLY A 92 -17.81 4.86 -6.69
C GLY A 92 -16.78 4.36 -7.73
N PHE A 93 -16.28 3.12 -7.61
CA PHE A 93 -15.32 2.51 -8.55
C PHE A 93 -15.91 1.37 -9.40
N GLN A 94 -17.21 1.08 -9.28
CA GLN A 94 -17.90 0.04 -10.04
C GLN A 94 -18.62 0.56 -11.31
N GLU A 95 -18.26 1.75 -11.80
CA GLU A 95 -18.73 2.26 -13.10
C GLU A 95 -17.60 2.31 -14.13
#